data_AF-A0A0F3MLY0-F1
#
_entry.id   AF-A0A0F3MLY0-F1
#
_cell.length_a   1.000
_cell.length_b   1.000
_cell.length_c   1.000
_cell.angle_alpha   90.00
_cell.angle_beta   90.00
_cell.angle_gamma   90.00
#
_symmetry.space_group_name_H-M   'P 1'
#
loop_
_entity.id
_entity.type
_entity.pdbx_description
1 polymer ?
#
loop_
_entity_poly.entity_id
_entity_poly.type
_entity_poly.pdbx_seq_one_letter_code
_entity_poly.pdbx_strand_id
1 'polypeptide(L)'
;MSIFKSYRESIIIKDHVKAKHIIVGDYFYYSGYYQDQSFEDCVMYLDETDDHRLPHETDHLIIGKFCSIATGVKFMMGGTQGHTYEWIANYPLDFLEEDFDGYNKVSPKAQKLNGDTVIGNDVWIGAKAMIMPGLKIADGAVIGARSLVQKT
;
A
#
# COMPACT_ATOMS: atom_id res chain seq x y z
N MET A 1 -15.50 14.57 13.68
CA MET A 1 -16.62 13.60 13.71
C MET A 1 -16.00 12.25 13.38
N SER A 2 -16.29 11.20 14.13
CA SER A 2 -15.67 9.89 13.88
C SER A 2 -16.21 9.28 12.58
N ILE A 3 -15.34 8.59 11.84
CA ILE A 3 -15.68 7.92 10.57
C ILE A 3 -16.62 6.75 10.83
N PHE A 4 -16.45 6.06 11.97
CA PHE A 4 -17.25 4.89 12.37
C PHE A 4 -18.01 5.18 13.66
N LYS A 5 -19.32 5.02 13.65
CA LYS A 5 -20.19 5.20 14.83
C LYS A 5 -19.98 4.11 15.88
N SER A 6 -19.59 2.90 15.48
CA SER A 6 -19.33 1.78 16.40
C SER A 6 -18.41 0.72 15.80
N TYR A 7 -17.85 -0.16 16.65
CA TYR A 7 -17.06 -1.32 16.20
C TYR A 7 -17.86 -2.35 15.39
N ARG A 8 -19.20 -2.24 15.36
CA ARG A 8 -20.09 -3.09 14.57
C ARG A 8 -20.30 -2.56 13.16
N GLU A 9 -19.85 -1.35 12.87
CA GLU A 9 -19.97 -0.72 11.57
C GLU A 9 -18.80 -1.10 10.67
N SER A 10 -19.09 -1.23 9.39
CA SER A 10 -18.12 -1.46 8.31
C SER A 10 -18.54 -0.66 7.10
N ILE A 11 -17.57 -0.18 6.34
CA ILE A 11 -17.80 0.61 5.13
C ILE A 11 -17.45 -0.26 3.93
N ILE A 12 -18.39 -0.39 2.98
CA ILE A 12 -18.10 -0.99 1.67
C ILE A 12 -17.25 0.00 0.88
N ILE A 13 -16.07 -0.42 0.44
CA ILE A 13 -15.04 0.52 -0.01
C ILE A 13 -15.19 0.94 -1.47
N LYS A 14 -15.89 0.18 -2.31
CA LYS A 14 -15.99 0.42 -3.75
C LYS A 14 -16.30 1.87 -4.15
N ASP A 15 -17.21 2.51 -3.43
CA ASP A 15 -17.66 3.88 -3.72
C ASP A 15 -16.95 4.95 -2.85
N HIS A 16 -15.93 4.56 -2.09
CA HIS A 16 -15.20 5.43 -1.15
C HIS A 16 -13.72 5.58 -1.50
N VAL A 17 -13.24 4.92 -2.55
CA VAL A 17 -11.88 5.08 -3.07
C VAL A 17 -11.81 6.31 -3.96
N LYS A 18 -10.77 7.13 -3.77
CA LYS A 18 -10.48 8.33 -4.54
C LYS A 18 -9.30 8.13 -5.48
N ALA A 19 -8.22 7.51 -4.99
CA ALA A 19 -7.00 7.34 -5.78
C ALA A 19 -7.21 6.34 -6.92
N LYS A 20 -6.82 6.70 -8.15
CA LYS A 20 -6.99 5.85 -9.35
C LYS A 20 -6.15 4.58 -9.31
N HIS A 21 -5.06 4.60 -8.54
CA HIS A 21 -4.15 3.47 -8.41
C HIS A 21 -4.57 2.46 -7.33
N ILE A 22 -5.68 2.73 -6.62
CA ILE A 22 -6.33 1.80 -5.71
C ILE A 22 -7.56 1.24 -6.43
N ILE A 23 -7.54 -0.05 -6.76
CA ILE A 23 -8.58 -0.72 -7.54
C ILE A 23 -9.24 -1.77 -6.67
N VAL A 24 -10.55 -1.66 -6.47
CA VAL A 24 -11.28 -2.50 -5.51
C VAL A 24 -12.49 -3.21 -6.12
N GLY A 25 -12.70 -4.46 -5.70
CA GLY A 25 -13.83 -5.28 -6.07
C GLY A 25 -15.12 -4.97 -5.30
N ASP A 26 -16.22 -5.51 -5.79
CA ASP A 26 -17.53 -5.45 -5.12
C ASP A 26 -17.49 -6.12 -3.74
N TYR A 27 -18.28 -5.59 -2.80
CA TYR A 27 -18.50 -6.14 -1.45
C TYR A 27 -17.25 -6.23 -0.55
N PHE A 28 -16.10 -5.73 -0.98
CA PHE A 28 -14.96 -5.50 -0.10
C PHE A 28 -15.33 -4.43 0.95
N TYR A 29 -15.13 -4.75 2.23
CA TYR A 29 -15.35 -3.81 3.34
C TYR A 29 -14.13 -3.64 4.24
N TYR A 30 -14.09 -2.48 4.90
CA TYR A 30 -13.15 -2.18 5.98
C TYR A 30 -13.88 -1.84 7.29
N SER A 31 -13.44 -2.43 8.40
CA SER A 31 -13.95 -2.15 9.75
C SER A 31 -12.90 -1.38 10.57
N GLY A 32 -12.89 -0.06 10.44
CA GLY A 32 -11.81 0.80 10.93
C GLY A 32 -11.97 1.41 12.33
N TYR A 33 -13.08 1.15 13.03
CA TYR A 33 -13.48 1.87 14.27
C TYR A 33 -12.35 2.14 15.28
N TYR A 34 -11.52 1.15 15.61
CA TYR A 34 -10.47 1.30 16.64
C TYR A 34 -9.27 2.17 16.22
N GLN A 35 -9.17 2.56 14.96
CA GLN A 35 -8.15 3.50 14.47
C GLN A 35 -8.78 4.82 14.00
N ASP A 36 -10.11 4.88 13.85
CA ASP A 36 -10.86 6.03 13.35
C ASP A 36 -10.26 6.66 12.07
N GLN A 37 -9.73 5.79 11.20
CA GLN A 37 -9.07 6.11 9.95
C GLN A 37 -9.89 5.57 8.79
N SER A 38 -9.87 6.25 7.65
CA SER A 38 -10.47 5.73 6.42
C SER A 38 -9.69 4.51 5.92
N PHE A 39 -10.22 3.84 4.89
CA PHE A 39 -9.45 2.78 4.23
C PHE A 39 -8.21 3.33 3.52
N GLU A 40 -8.28 4.49 2.86
CA GLU A 40 -7.13 5.05 2.16
C GLU A 40 -5.99 5.42 3.11
N ASP A 41 -6.28 5.80 4.36
CA ASP A 41 -5.24 5.97 5.40
C ASP A 41 -4.50 4.67 5.77
N CYS A 42 -5.03 3.51 5.36
CA CYS A 42 -4.37 2.21 5.49
C CYS A 42 -3.38 1.94 4.35
N VAL A 43 -3.46 2.69 3.26
CA VAL A 43 -2.57 2.59 2.10
C VAL A 43 -1.45 3.61 2.29
N MET A 44 -0.24 3.09 2.51
CA MET A 44 0.93 3.91 2.82
C MET A 44 1.66 4.24 1.52
N TYR A 45 1.99 5.52 1.32
CA TYR A 45 2.79 6.00 0.17
C TYR A 45 2.13 5.81 -1.20
N LEU A 46 0.79 5.87 -1.24
CA LEU A 46 0.01 5.92 -2.47
C LEU A 46 -1.33 6.60 -2.18
N ASP A 47 -1.60 7.74 -2.81
CA ASP A 47 -2.85 8.48 -2.66
C ASP A 47 -3.28 9.20 -3.96
N GLU A 48 -4.33 10.03 -3.88
CA GLU A 48 -4.87 10.78 -5.03
C GLU A 48 -3.87 11.76 -5.65
N THR A 49 -2.82 12.17 -4.92
CA THR A 49 -1.77 13.03 -5.47
C THR A 49 -0.90 12.31 -6.48
N ASP A 50 -0.85 10.98 -6.44
CA ASP A 50 -0.10 10.15 -7.38
C ASP A 50 -0.84 9.90 -8.71
N ASP A 51 -2.11 10.32 -8.85
CA ASP A 51 -2.97 10.09 -10.03
C ASP A 51 -2.44 10.64 -11.37
N HIS A 52 -1.40 11.49 -11.31
CA HIS A 52 -0.71 12.01 -12.49
C HIS A 52 0.29 11.00 -13.08
N ARG A 53 0.67 9.96 -12.33
CA ARG A 53 1.64 8.95 -12.74
C ARG A 53 1.03 8.00 -13.76
N LEU A 54 1.83 7.62 -14.74
CA LEU A 54 1.47 6.60 -15.71
C LEU A 54 1.44 5.21 -15.05
N PRO A 55 0.70 4.24 -15.61
CA PRO A 55 0.57 2.90 -15.01
C PRO A 55 1.89 2.13 -14.79
N HIS A 56 3.00 2.53 -15.43
CA HIS A 56 4.30 1.89 -15.25
C HIS A 56 5.24 2.69 -14.32
N GLU A 57 4.77 3.81 -13.78
CA GLU A 57 5.53 4.72 -12.92
C GLU A 57 5.18 4.56 -11.43
N THR A 58 4.15 3.78 -11.12
CA THR A 58 3.73 3.50 -9.74
C THR A 58 3.15 2.10 -9.60
N ASP A 59 3.30 1.53 -8.40
CA ASP A 59 2.66 0.28 -8.02
C ASP A 59 1.17 0.52 -7.73
N HIS A 60 0.29 -0.42 -8.11
CA HIS A 60 -1.13 -0.37 -7.79
C HIS A 60 -1.44 -1.23 -6.57
N LEU A 61 -2.47 -0.84 -5.81
CA LEU A 61 -3.13 -1.71 -4.84
C LEU A 61 -4.41 -2.25 -5.46
N ILE A 62 -4.45 -3.56 -5.70
CA ILE A 62 -5.60 -4.23 -6.29
C ILE A 62 -6.21 -5.16 -5.24
N ILE A 63 -7.49 -4.98 -4.91
CA ILE A 63 -8.20 -5.83 -3.95
C ILE A 63 -9.42 -6.44 -4.63
N GLY A 64 -9.52 -7.77 -4.56
CA GLY A 64 -10.64 -8.53 -5.11
C GLY A 64 -11.96 -8.30 -4.40
N LYS A 65 -12.95 -9.12 -4.77
CA LYS A 65 -14.31 -9.03 -4.25
C LYS A 65 -14.45 -9.74 -2.90
N PHE A 66 -15.46 -9.36 -2.13
CA PHE A 66 -15.84 -10.04 -0.87
C PHE A 66 -14.73 -10.10 0.20
N CYS A 67 -13.73 -9.22 0.13
CA CYS A 67 -12.66 -9.17 1.12
C CYS A 67 -13.15 -8.55 2.44
N SER A 68 -12.59 -9.04 3.55
CA SER A 68 -12.88 -8.60 4.91
C SER A 68 -11.61 -8.05 5.55
N ILE A 69 -11.51 -6.73 5.72
CA ILE A 69 -10.29 -6.09 6.24
C ILE A 69 -10.57 -5.43 7.59
N ALA A 70 -9.83 -5.85 8.60
CA ALA A 70 -9.97 -5.35 9.96
C ALA A 70 -9.15 -4.07 10.20
N THR A 71 -9.50 -3.38 11.28
CA THR A 71 -8.90 -2.11 11.71
C THR A 71 -7.36 -2.09 11.67
N GLY A 72 -6.81 -1.00 11.15
CA GLY A 72 -5.38 -0.68 11.24
C GLY A 72 -4.45 -1.56 10.41
N VAL A 73 -4.98 -2.36 9.48
CA VAL A 73 -4.16 -3.02 8.45
C VAL A 73 -3.38 -1.96 7.68
N LYS A 74 -2.15 -2.28 7.27
CA LYS A 74 -1.31 -1.39 6.45
C LYS A 74 -0.88 -2.08 5.17
N PHE A 75 -1.06 -1.39 4.05
CA PHE A 75 -0.52 -1.77 2.74
C PHE A 75 0.66 -0.86 2.46
N MET A 76 1.85 -1.41 2.43
CA MET A 76 3.05 -0.65 2.08
C MET A 76 3.12 -0.56 0.56
N MET A 77 3.08 0.67 0.03
CA MET A 77 3.26 0.96 -1.39
C MET A 77 4.56 1.77 -1.60
N GLY A 78 4.79 2.21 -2.85
CA GLY A 78 5.95 3.03 -3.19
C GLY A 78 7.26 2.24 -3.34
N GLY A 79 7.20 0.93 -3.58
CA GLY A 79 8.36 0.09 -3.85
C GLY A 79 9.45 0.19 -2.77
N THR A 80 10.66 0.54 -3.19
CA THR A 80 11.83 0.70 -2.29
C THR A 80 11.91 2.05 -1.58
N GLN A 81 11.09 3.03 -1.96
CA GLN A 81 11.11 4.40 -1.44
C GLN A 81 12.49 5.08 -1.54
N GLY A 82 13.27 4.73 -2.57
CA GLY A 82 14.62 5.24 -2.79
C GLY A 82 15.70 4.50 -1.99
N HIS A 83 15.35 3.50 -1.19
CA HIS A 83 16.32 2.79 -0.35
C HIS A 83 16.72 1.45 -0.99
N THR A 84 18.01 1.24 -1.24
CA THR A 84 18.50 -0.03 -1.80
C THR A 84 19.71 -0.55 -1.03
N TYR A 85 19.72 -1.86 -0.77
CA TYR A 85 20.84 -2.57 -0.13
C TYR A 85 21.92 -3.01 -1.13
N GLU A 86 21.72 -2.73 -2.43
CA GLU A 86 22.70 -3.02 -3.48
C GLU A 86 23.79 -1.93 -3.57
N TRP A 87 23.58 -0.78 -2.92
CA TRP A 87 24.48 0.36 -2.96
C TRP A 87 25.35 0.43 -1.71
N ILE A 88 26.39 1.28 -1.75
CA ILE A 88 27.27 1.52 -0.61
C ILE A 88 26.50 2.10 0.59
N ALA A 89 25.51 2.94 0.34
CA ALA A 89 24.63 3.50 1.34
C ALA A 89 23.17 3.23 0.96
N ASN A 90 22.36 2.85 1.96
CA ASN A 90 20.92 2.73 1.79
C ASN A 90 20.20 4.09 1.82
N TYR A 91 20.95 5.17 2.10
CA TYR A 91 20.41 6.53 2.05
C TYR A 91 20.16 6.92 0.58
N PRO A 92 19.01 7.50 0.23
CA PRO A 92 18.70 7.89 -1.14
C PRO A 92 19.51 9.15 -1.50
N LEU A 93 20.78 8.99 -1.85
CA LEU A 93 21.64 10.15 -2.15
C LEU A 93 21.22 10.87 -3.44
N ASP A 94 20.39 10.23 -4.27
CA ASP A 94 19.87 10.75 -5.54
C ASP A 94 18.74 11.78 -5.39
N PHE A 95 18.16 11.98 -4.19
CA PHE A 95 17.23 13.09 -3.94
C PHE A 95 17.94 14.39 -3.52
N LEU A 96 19.20 14.30 -3.08
CA LEU A 96 19.92 15.49 -2.64
C LEU A 96 20.32 16.33 -3.86
N GLU A 97 19.86 17.57 -3.89
CA GLU A 97 20.22 18.55 -4.93
C GLU A 97 21.65 19.09 -4.78
N GLU A 98 22.30 18.80 -3.64
CA GLU A 98 23.69 19.17 -3.39
C GLU A 98 24.64 18.31 -4.24
N ASP A 99 25.45 18.97 -5.05
CA ASP A 99 26.47 18.33 -5.87
C ASP A 99 27.64 17.90 -4.96
N PHE A 100 27.56 16.68 -4.45
CA PHE A 100 28.54 16.16 -3.49
C PHE A 100 29.95 15.96 -4.07
N ASP A 101 30.17 16.01 -5.39
CA ASP A 101 31.54 15.96 -5.95
C ASP A 101 31.69 16.24 -7.47
N GLY A 102 30.81 17.02 -8.11
CA GLY A 102 30.97 17.36 -9.54
C GLY A 102 30.77 16.18 -10.48
N TYR A 103 30.23 15.07 -9.99
CA TYR A 103 29.79 13.92 -10.79
C TYR A 103 28.47 14.25 -11.48
N ASN A 104 28.56 15.09 -12.50
CA ASN A 104 27.48 15.53 -13.40
C ASN A 104 26.93 14.41 -14.33
N LYS A 105 26.88 13.16 -13.87
CA LYS A 105 26.36 12.04 -14.64
C LYS A 105 25.29 11.34 -13.83
N VAL A 106 24.04 11.55 -14.26
CA VAL A 106 22.80 10.91 -13.83
C VAL A 106 23.08 9.58 -13.11
N SER A 107 23.12 9.63 -11.78
CA SER A 107 23.17 8.42 -10.97
C SER A 107 21.94 7.58 -11.31
N PRO A 108 22.04 6.24 -11.37
CA PRO A 108 20.86 5.40 -11.45
C PRO A 108 19.90 5.78 -10.32
N LYS A 109 18.59 5.87 -10.60
CA LYS A 109 17.61 6.18 -9.56
C LYS A 109 17.56 5.02 -8.55
N ALA A 110 17.62 5.33 -7.27
CA ALA A 110 17.55 4.35 -6.19
C ALA A 110 16.15 3.75 -6.04
N GLN A 111 15.13 4.54 -6.44
CA GLN A 111 13.74 4.13 -6.44
C GLN A 111 13.53 2.97 -7.42
N LYS A 112 13.01 1.87 -6.90
CA LYS A 112 12.55 0.72 -7.68
C LYS A 112 11.11 0.40 -7.28
N LEU A 113 10.27 0.18 -8.28
CA LEU A 113 8.92 -0.38 -8.10
C LEU A 113 9.03 -1.86 -7.73
N ASN A 114 8.13 -2.33 -6.87
CA ASN A 114 8.06 -3.75 -6.50
C ASN A 114 6.94 -4.50 -7.25
N GLY A 115 6.20 -3.79 -8.11
CA GLY A 115 5.01 -4.27 -8.79
C GLY A 115 3.77 -4.13 -7.91
N ASP A 116 2.62 -4.40 -8.53
CA ASP A 116 1.33 -4.28 -7.86
C ASP A 116 1.21 -5.20 -6.64
N THR A 117 0.63 -4.66 -5.57
CA THR A 117 0.14 -5.44 -4.45
C THR A 117 -1.27 -5.92 -4.78
N VAL A 118 -1.44 -7.23 -4.93
CA VAL A 118 -2.69 -7.86 -5.35
C VAL A 118 -3.24 -8.73 -4.22
N ILE A 119 -4.42 -8.39 -3.75
CA ILE A 119 -5.24 -9.19 -2.85
C ILE A 119 -6.32 -9.85 -3.70
N GLY A 120 -6.40 -11.18 -3.64
CA GLY A 120 -7.45 -11.96 -4.32
C GLY A 120 -8.85 -11.67 -3.78
N ASN A 121 -9.80 -12.51 -4.16
CA ASN A 121 -11.17 -12.51 -3.71
C ASN A 121 -11.31 -13.30 -2.41
N ASP A 122 -12.31 -12.97 -1.59
CA ASP A 122 -12.62 -13.68 -0.34
C ASP A 122 -11.44 -13.79 0.62
N VAL A 123 -10.61 -12.74 0.69
CA VAL A 123 -9.46 -12.69 1.59
C VAL A 123 -9.87 -12.04 2.92
N TRP A 124 -9.50 -12.68 4.03
CA TRP A 124 -9.65 -12.12 5.37
C TRP A 124 -8.32 -11.62 5.92
N ILE A 125 -8.23 -10.32 6.22
CA ILE A 125 -7.03 -9.71 6.79
C ILE A 125 -7.31 -9.22 8.22
N GLY A 126 -6.65 -9.87 9.18
CA GLY A 126 -6.76 -9.57 10.60
C GLY A 126 -6.16 -8.22 10.99
N ALA A 127 -6.62 -7.70 12.14
CA ALA A 127 -6.31 -6.35 12.58
C ALA A 127 -4.79 -6.10 12.65
N LYS A 128 -4.36 -4.92 12.19
CA LYS A 128 -2.96 -4.47 12.25
C LYS A 128 -1.95 -5.37 11.52
N ALA A 129 -2.40 -6.20 10.57
CA ALA A 129 -1.47 -6.85 9.65
C ALA A 129 -0.81 -5.81 8.73
N MET A 130 0.44 -6.06 8.34
CA MET A 130 1.19 -5.24 7.39
C MET A 130 1.51 -6.09 6.17
N ILE A 131 1.13 -5.61 5.00
CA ILE A 131 1.37 -6.24 3.70
C ILE A 131 2.49 -5.45 3.01
N MET A 132 3.62 -6.11 2.75
CA MET A 132 4.76 -5.48 2.06
C MET A 132 4.48 -5.29 0.56
N PRO A 133 5.20 -4.37 -0.13
CA PRO A 133 4.93 -4.05 -1.53
C PRO A 133 5.14 -5.25 -2.47
N GLY A 134 4.41 -5.31 -3.59
CA GLY A 134 4.63 -6.30 -4.66
C GLY A 134 4.15 -7.72 -4.35
N LEU A 135 3.32 -7.88 -3.32
CA LEU A 135 2.80 -9.18 -2.90
C LEU A 135 1.52 -9.56 -3.62
N LYS A 136 1.36 -10.86 -3.87
CA LYS A 136 0.15 -11.44 -4.44
C LYS A 136 -0.42 -12.44 -3.43
N ILE A 137 -1.56 -12.10 -2.83
CA ILE A 137 -2.28 -12.95 -1.89
C ILE A 137 -3.42 -13.63 -2.65
N ALA A 138 -3.44 -14.97 -2.60
CA ALA A 138 -4.41 -15.79 -3.34
C ALA A 138 -5.83 -15.66 -2.79
N ASP A 139 -6.81 -16.05 -3.61
CA ASP A 139 -8.22 -16.10 -3.22
C ASP A 139 -8.42 -17.00 -1.98
N GLY A 140 -9.34 -16.62 -1.08
CA GLY A 140 -9.69 -17.40 0.10
C GLY A 140 -8.64 -17.40 1.23
N ALA A 141 -7.53 -16.66 1.07
CA ALA A 141 -6.48 -16.62 2.06
C ALA A 141 -6.93 -15.94 3.37
N VAL A 142 -6.35 -16.38 4.49
CA VAL A 142 -6.57 -15.77 5.81
C VAL A 142 -5.22 -15.29 6.37
N ILE A 143 -5.14 -13.98 6.63
CA ILE A 143 -3.97 -13.33 7.21
C ILE A 143 -4.27 -13.03 8.68
N GLY A 144 -3.47 -13.60 9.59
CA GLY A 144 -3.62 -13.38 11.02
C GLY A 144 -3.40 -11.92 11.43
N ALA A 145 -4.03 -11.50 12.52
CA ALA A 145 -3.80 -10.18 13.10
C ALA A 145 -2.31 -9.97 13.43
N ARG A 146 -1.81 -8.74 13.22
CA ARG A 146 -0.39 -8.34 13.40
C ARG A 146 0.62 -9.11 12.56
N SER A 147 0.20 -9.84 11.53
CA SER A 147 1.15 -10.49 10.61
C SER A 147 1.95 -9.45 9.85
N LEU A 148 3.25 -9.66 9.71
CA LEU A 148 4.07 -9.04 8.66
C LEU A 148 4.11 -10.02 7.49
N VAL A 149 3.40 -9.69 6.41
CA VAL A 149 3.36 -10.52 5.20
C VAL A 149 4.41 -9.98 4.25
N GLN A 150 5.44 -10.78 4.00
CA GLN A 150 6.55 -10.49 3.09
C GLN A 150 7.00 -11.75 2.36
N LYS A 151 7.66 -11.59 1.21
CA LYS A 151 8.42 -12.67 0.56
C LYS A 151 9.86 -12.60 1.09
N THR A 152 10.40 -13.74 1.47
CA THR A 152 11.83 -13.93 1.76
C THR A 152 12.64 -14.09 0.48
#